data_AF-A0A1L7TIC9-F1
#
_entry.id   AF-A0A1L7TIC9-F1
#
_cell.length_a   1.000
_cell.length_b   1.000
_cell.length_c   1.000
_cell.angle_alpha   90.00
_cell.angle_beta   90.00
_cell.angle_gamma   90.00
#
_symmetry.space_group_name_H-M   'P 1'
#
loop_
_entity.id
_entity.type
_entity.pdbx_description
1 polymer ?
#
loop_
_entity_poly.entity_id
_entity_poly.type
_entity_poly.pdbx_seq_one_letter_code
_entity_poly.pdbx_strand_id
1 'polypeptide(L)'
;MNCTADPKCQEAFSVIQSECLPHPLGKFLRSFIANVLNPASAATHVLSHCRPGRQRKADLLALISDWTFIVESITKYGTTPPAPDSRAQAQVIRRDGNRCCITGKPGSLKDPLVVMPVILAPSRWLEAEPRIHEMLRAFFGPPYLDWWKAYTERLTRVDPIDAHWLVRRSAAEAYRNGVVKLHRLHPSMIEYRVAWCLIGTVEPAIDVDGQYPLLGDHSRSGIRKVDARFIGTQARLASSMRWLEVKKQITDNETAIAQAGIQPSASRPGFVSAVFQICRTIILTAWLVTPHFIRLSTYKVLRRIGHHLYGSTSSLAVSRLPFGLYLKATNEGAFNEYNALGLVHKYTSVPVPRVLDLVADSRDTYLLMTGLRGEPLSRAMDMLSDQDCHEFVD
;
A
#
# COMPACT_ATOMS: atom_id res chain seq x y z
N MET A 1 -4.68 20.78 8.63
CA MET A 1 -5.79 20.79 9.61
C MET A 1 -6.19 19.35 9.84
N ASN A 2 -6.24 18.90 11.10
CA ASN A 2 -6.69 17.55 11.43
C ASN A 2 -8.22 17.50 11.23
N CYS A 3 -8.68 16.90 10.13
CA CYS A 3 -10.10 16.72 9.81
C CYS A 3 -10.87 16.06 10.97
N THR A 4 -10.19 15.29 11.81
CA THR A 4 -10.74 14.63 12.99
C THR A 4 -11.12 15.58 14.14
N ALA A 5 -10.77 16.87 14.12
CA ALA A 5 -11.16 17.80 15.17
C ALA A 5 -12.48 18.53 14.88
N ASP A 6 -12.97 18.50 13.63
CA ASP A 6 -14.19 19.21 13.24
C ASP A 6 -15.44 18.42 13.71
N PRO A 7 -16.37 19.05 14.47
CA PRO A 7 -17.57 18.38 14.97
C PRO A 7 -18.44 17.77 13.86
N LYS A 8 -18.56 18.43 12.70
CA LYS A 8 -19.34 17.91 11.57
C LYS A 8 -18.69 16.68 10.96
N CYS A 9 -17.36 16.65 10.91
CA CYS A 9 -16.64 15.47 10.44
C CYS A 9 -16.86 14.28 11.38
N GLN A 10 -16.85 14.52 12.69
CA GLN A 10 -17.13 13.48 13.68
C GLN A 10 -18.58 12.96 13.61
N GLU A 11 -19.54 13.85 13.41
CA GLU A 11 -20.93 13.48 13.18
C GLU A 11 -21.07 12.59 11.93
N ALA A 12 -20.51 13.00 10.80
CA ALA A 12 -20.54 12.22 9.56
C ALA A 12 -19.84 10.86 9.72
N PHE A 13 -18.70 10.82 10.43
CA PHE A 13 -18.01 9.57 10.74
C PHE A 13 -18.82 8.63 11.63
N SER A 14 -19.57 9.17 12.58
CA SER A 14 -20.48 8.41 13.43
C SER A 14 -21.62 7.80 12.61
N VAL A 15 -22.25 8.58 11.73
CA VAL A 15 -23.30 8.08 10.82
C VAL A 15 -22.80 6.96 9.91
N ILE A 16 -21.61 7.11 9.33
CA ILE A 16 -21.01 6.06 8.49
C ILE A 16 -20.76 4.78 9.30
N GLN A 17 -20.34 4.92 10.56
CA GLN A 17 -20.02 3.79 11.42
C GLN A 17 -21.28 3.08 11.95
N SER A 18 -22.35 3.82 12.25
CA SER A 18 -23.58 3.25 12.82
C SER A 18 -24.37 2.35 11.86
N GLU A 19 -24.17 2.51 10.55
CA GLU A 19 -24.93 1.77 9.53
C GLU A 19 -24.31 0.40 9.16
N CYS A 20 -23.21 0.00 9.82
CA CYS A 20 -22.51 -1.29 9.63
C CYS A 20 -22.36 -1.66 8.15
N LEU A 21 -21.75 -0.77 7.38
CA LEU A 21 -21.45 -1.00 5.97
C LEU A 21 -20.41 -2.11 5.82
N PRO A 22 -20.55 -3.00 4.82
CA PRO A 22 -19.58 -4.08 4.62
C PRO A 22 -18.16 -3.54 4.50
N HIS A 23 -17.20 -4.16 5.17
CA HIS A 23 -15.80 -3.77 5.04
C HIS A 23 -15.30 -3.99 3.59
N PRO A 24 -14.55 -3.05 2.97
CA PRO A 24 -13.99 -1.81 3.51
C PRO A 24 -14.81 -0.55 3.18
N LEU A 25 -16.09 -0.67 2.81
CA LEU A 25 -16.87 0.44 2.24
C LEU A 25 -17.00 1.64 3.18
N GLY A 26 -17.16 1.40 4.48
CA GLY A 26 -17.17 2.47 5.49
C GLY A 26 -15.85 3.24 5.52
N LYS A 27 -14.70 2.54 5.50
CA LYS A 27 -13.36 3.16 5.46
C LYS A 27 -13.11 3.91 4.16
N PHE A 28 -13.58 3.35 3.04
CA PHE A 28 -13.54 3.98 1.73
C PHE A 28 -14.31 5.32 1.73
N LEU A 29 -15.55 5.36 2.21
CA LEU A 29 -16.32 6.61 2.28
C LEU A 29 -15.74 7.60 3.29
N ARG A 30 -15.19 7.15 4.42
CA ARG A 30 -14.47 8.05 5.35
C ARG A 30 -13.26 8.73 4.69
N SER A 31 -12.62 8.07 3.73
CA SER A 31 -11.47 8.64 3.01
C SER A 31 -11.86 9.84 2.12
N PHE A 32 -13.11 9.92 1.66
CA PHE A 32 -13.66 11.08 0.95
C PHE A 32 -13.67 12.33 1.85
N ILE A 33 -14.10 12.18 3.12
CA ILE A 33 -14.13 13.30 4.08
C ILE A 33 -12.71 13.65 4.57
N ALA A 34 -11.90 12.63 4.88
CA ALA A 34 -10.60 12.83 5.54
C ALA A 34 -9.54 13.50 4.66
N ASN A 35 -9.60 13.31 3.35
CA ASN A 35 -8.55 13.75 2.41
C ASN A 35 -8.97 14.95 1.55
N VAL A 36 -10.07 15.61 1.91
CA VAL A 36 -10.64 16.69 1.11
C VAL A 36 -9.91 18.03 1.30
N LEU A 37 -10.16 19.01 0.43
CA LEU A 37 -9.72 20.40 0.62
C LEU A 37 -10.42 21.11 1.78
N ASN A 38 -11.74 20.94 1.92
CA ASN A 38 -12.54 21.50 3.01
C ASN A 38 -13.35 20.38 3.71
N PRO A 39 -12.85 19.84 4.85
CA PRO A 39 -13.49 18.74 5.57
C PRO A 39 -14.96 18.99 5.91
N ALA A 40 -15.29 20.21 6.35
CA ALA A 40 -16.66 20.58 6.72
C ALA A 40 -17.63 20.52 5.53
N SER A 41 -17.18 20.86 4.33
CA SER A 41 -18.00 20.78 3.10
C SER A 41 -18.30 19.33 2.73
N ALA A 42 -17.30 18.44 2.77
CA ALA A 42 -17.50 17.02 2.50
C ALA A 42 -18.40 16.35 3.54
N ALA A 43 -18.18 16.65 4.82
CA ALA A 43 -19.03 16.15 5.90
C ALA A 43 -20.49 16.62 5.74
N THR A 44 -20.69 17.90 5.43
CA THR A 44 -22.04 18.46 5.18
C THR A 44 -22.70 17.77 3.98
N HIS A 45 -21.95 17.49 2.91
CA HIS A 45 -22.47 16.76 1.75
C HIS A 45 -22.99 15.38 2.16
N VAL A 46 -22.20 14.58 2.90
CA VAL A 46 -22.64 13.26 3.41
C VAL A 46 -23.87 13.38 4.31
N LEU A 47 -23.84 14.26 5.31
CA LEU A 47 -24.96 14.43 6.25
C LEU A 47 -26.26 14.89 5.57
N SER A 48 -26.15 15.76 4.56
CA SER A 48 -27.32 16.24 3.82
C SER A 48 -28.03 15.15 3.01
N HIS A 49 -27.28 14.13 2.57
CA HIS A 49 -27.79 12.97 1.85
C HIS A 49 -28.36 11.90 2.80
N CYS A 50 -27.87 11.83 4.05
CA CYS A 50 -28.28 10.81 5.03
C CYS A 50 -29.25 11.36 6.10
N ARG A 51 -30.40 11.90 5.70
CA ARG A 51 -31.36 12.53 6.64
C ARG A 51 -32.00 11.51 7.60
N PRO A 52 -32.32 11.88 8.86
CA PRO A 52 -33.03 11.01 9.79
C PRO A 52 -34.40 10.57 9.26
N GLY A 53 -34.72 9.28 9.40
CA GLY A 53 -36.04 8.72 9.08
C GLY A 53 -36.20 8.08 7.69
N ARG A 54 -35.16 8.04 6.85
CA ARG A 54 -35.13 7.28 5.59
C ARG A 54 -33.87 6.43 5.46
N GLN A 55 -33.85 5.56 4.45
CA GLN A 55 -32.92 4.46 4.15
C GLN A 55 -31.42 4.82 4.15
N ARG A 56 -30.88 5.26 5.30
CA ARG A 56 -29.50 5.77 5.46
C ARG A 56 -28.46 4.83 4.88
N LYS A 57 -28.56 3.52 5.13
CA LYS A 57 -27.67 2.53 4.53
C LYS A 57 -27.69 2.57 3.00
N ALA A 58 -28.86 2.69 2.38
CA ALA A 58 -28.99 2.80 0.92
C ALA A 58 -28.41 4.13 0.40
N ASP A 59 -28.64 5.23 1.11
CA ASP A 59 -28.06 6.54 0.76
C ASP A 59 -26.53 6.52 0.82
N LEU A 60 -25.95 5.90 1.86
CA LEU A 60 -24.51 5.71 1.98
C LEU A 60 -23.96 4.81 0.87
N LEU A 61 -24.67 3.74 0.49
CA LEU A 61 -24.28 2.88 -0.62
C LEU A 61 -24.31 3.62 -1.97
N ALA A 62 -25.27 4.53 -2.17
CA ALA A 62 -25.30 5.40 -3.34
C ALA A 62 -24.08 6.34 -3.37
N LEU A 63 -23.75 6.98 -2.25
CA LEU A 63 -22.53 7.79 -2.12
C LEU A 63 -21.25 6.98 -2.37
N ILE A 64 -21.20 5.73 -1.91
CA ILE A 64 -20.08 4.82 -2.19
C ILE A 64 -19.97 4.51 -3.68
N SER A 65 -21.09 4.28 -4.36
CA SER A 65 -21.12 4.06 -5.80
C SER A 65 -20.59 5.28 -6.56
N ASP A 66 -21.06 6.47 -6.19
CA ASP A 66 -20.64 7.74 -6.76
C ASP A 66 -19.14 8.00 -6.52
N TRP A 67 -18.66 7.75 -5.30
CA TRP A 67 -17.24 7.88 -4.98
C TRP A 67 -16.37 6.87 -5.73
N THR A 68 -16.86 5.64 -5.89
CA THR A 68 -16.19 4.60 -6.69
C THR A 68 -16.04 5.08 -8.13
N PHE A 69 -17.12 5.59 -8.74
CA PHE A 69 -17.09 6.16 -10.09
C PHE A 69 -16.05 7.28 -10.20
N ILE A 70 -16.00 8.21 -9.24
CA ILE A 70 -15.05 9.33 -9.26
C ILE A 70 -13.60 8.83 -9.24
N VAL A 71 -13.26 7.91 -8.34
CA VAL A 71 -11.90 7.39 -8.20
C VAL A 71 -11.50 6.55 -9.42
N GLU A 72 -12.38 5.65 -9.87
CA GLU A 72 -12.13 4.79 -11.03
C GLU A 72 -12.01 5.56 -12.34
N SER A 73 -12.65 6.73 -12.45
CA SER A 73 -12.52 7.62 -13.61
C SER A 73 -11.08 8.13 -13.81
N ILE A 74 -10.24 8.07 -12.78
CA ILE A 74 -8.81 8.37 -12.88
C ILE A 74 -7.99 7.08 -12.95
N THR A 75 -8.27 6.10 -12.07
CA THR A 75 -7.37 4.94 -11.91
C THR A 75 -7.55 3.86 -12.96
N LYS A 76 -8.79 3.59 -13.37
CA LYS A 76 -9.14 2.47 -14.26
C LYS A 76 -9.55 2.94 -15.64
N TYR A 77 -10.30 4.03 -15.71
CA TYR A 77 -10.86 4.58 -16.95
C TYR A 77 -10.27 5.96 -17.30
N GLY A 78 -9.13 6.31 -16.69
CA GLY A 78 -8.46 7.58 -16.96
C GLY A 78 -7.85 7.62 -18.36
N THR A 79 -7.94 8.77 -18.99
CA THR A 79 -7.34 9.02 -20.31
C THR A 79 -5.89 9.44 -20.14
N THR A 80 -4.98 8.81 -20.88
CA THR A 80 -3.56 9.19 -20.85
C THR A 80 -3.39 10.53 -21.59
N PRO A 81 -2.78 11.55 -20.96
CA PRO A 81 -2.38 12.77 -21.68
C PRO A 81 -1.48 12.43 -22.88
N PRO A 82 -1.46 13.26 -23.93
CA PRO A 82 -0.60 13.04 -25.09
C PRO A 82 0.86 12.85 -24.67
N ALA A 83 1.51 11.84 -25.23
CA ALA A 83 2.92 11.60 -24.96
C ALA A 83 3.75 12.79 -25.45
N PRO A 84 4.76 13.25 -24.68
CA PRO A 84 5.65 14.31 -25.12
C PRO A 84 6.42 13.88 -26.37
N ASP A 85 6.60 14.81 -27.31
CA ASP A 85 7.55 14.63 -28.40
C ASP A 85 9.00 14.59 -27.87
N SER A 86 9.97 14.27 -28.74
CA SER A 86 11.37 14.15 -28.33
C SER A 86 11.94 15.42 -27.69
N ARG A 87 11.46 16.61 -28.11
CA ARG A 87 11.91 17.90 -27.58
C ARG A 87 11.36 18.12 -26.17
N ALA A 88 10.05 17.92 -25.98
CA ALA A 88 9.40 18.04 -24.69
C ALA A 88 9.93 16.98 -23.71
N GLN A 89 10.20 15.77 -24.18
CA GLN A 89 10.81 14.71 -23.38
C GLN A 89 12.20 15.12 -22.86
N ALA A 90 13.05 15.68 -23.73
CA ALA A 90 14.36 16.20 -23.33
C ALA A 90 14.23 17.37 -22.33
N GLN A 91 13.23 18.23 -22.47
CA GLN A 91 12.95 19.31 -21.51
C GLN A 91 12.50 18.78 -20.15
N VAL A 92 11.64 17.77 -20.09
CA VAL A 92 11.23 17.12 -18.84
C VAL A 92 12.44 16.48 -18.16
N ILE A 93 13.27 15.73 -18.91
CA ILE A 93 14.48 15.10 -18.35
C ILE A 93 15.44 16.13 -17.77
N ARG A 94 15.64 17.25 -18.50
CA ARG A 94 16.50 18.35 -18.07
C ARG A 94 15.94 19.05 -16.84
N ARG A 95 14.64 19.37 -16.82
CA ARG A 95 13.95 19.99 -15.68
C ARG A 95 14.09 19.14 -14.42
N ASP A 96 13.92 17.83 -14.54
CA ASP A 96 13.89 16.90 -13.41
C ASP A 96 15.30 16.41 -13.00
N GLY A 97 16.35 17.00 -13.59
CA GLY A 97 17.75 16.75 -13.19
C GLY A 97 18.24 15.33 -13.47
N ASN A 98 17.63 14.64 -14.44
CA ASN A 98 17.89 13.23 -14.75
C ASN A 98 17.81 12.30 -13.53
N ARG A 99 16.90 12.60 -12.60
CA ARG A 99 16.63 11.82 -11.39
C ARG A 99 15.15 11.57 -11.24
N CYS A 100 14.79 10.55 -10.47
CA CYS A 100 13.40 10.26 -10.19
C CYS A 100 12.81 11.35 -9.29
N CYS A 101 11.74 12.00 -9.75
CA CYS A 101 10.98 13.02 -9.03
C CYS A 101 10.39 12.57 -7.68
N ILE A 102 10.27 11.26 -7.45
CA ILE A 102 9.72 10.71 -6.19
C ILE A 102 10.83 10.26 -5.26
N THR A 103 11.81 9.51 -5.79
CA THR A 103 12.85 8.85 -4.98
C THR A 103 14.16 9.62 -4.90
N GLY A 104 14.39 10.64 -5.74
CA GLY A 104 15.68 11.34 -5.84
C GLY A 104 16.81 10.53 -6.51
N LYS A 105 16.57 9.24 -6.82
CA LYS A 105 17.59 8.33 -7.32
C LYS A 105 17.72 8.38 -8.86
N PRO A 106 18.93 8.14 -9.40
CA PRO A 106 19.12 7.99 -10.85
C PRO A 106 18.46 6.70 -11.38
N GLY A 107 18.36 6.53 -12.69
CA GLY A 107 17.89 5.25 -13.27
C GLY A 107 18.87 4.10 -13.03
N SER A 108 18.36 2.88 -13.08
CA SER A 108 19.17 1.66 -13.08
C SER A 108 18.67 0.68 -14.16
N LEU A 109 19.45 -0.35 -14.47
CA LEU A 109 19.03 -1.38 -15.45
C LEU A 109 17.74 -2.10 -15.04
N LYS A 110 17.55 -2.34 -13.74
CA LYS A 110 16.35 -3.02 -13.21
C LYS A 110 15.17 -2.08 -12.99
N ASP A 111 15.44 -0.78 -12.85
CA ASP A 111 14.44 0.24 -12.56
C ASP A 111 14.80 1.54 -13.31
N PRO A 112 14.47 1.62 -14.62
CA PRO A 112 14.87 2.73 -15.47
C PRO A 112 14.05 3.99 -15.18
N LEU A 113 14.61 5.14 -15.54
CA LEU A 113 13.84 6.39 -15.57
C LEU A 113 12.95 6.42 -16.82
N VAL A 114 11.71 6.83 -16.61
CA VAL A 114 10.69 6.96 -17.65
C VAL A 114 9.99 8.31 -17.50
N VAL A 115 9.66 8.93 -18.63
CA VAL A 115 8.80 10.12 -18.65
C VAL A 115 7.36 9.65 -18.69
N MET A 116 6.59 9.98 -17.65
CA MET A 116 5.23 9.50 -17.45
C MET A 116 4.30 10.66 -17.12
N PRO A 117 3.00 10.58 -17.44
CA PRO A 117 2.04 11.53 -16.91
C PRO A 117 2.01 11.42 -15.39
N VAL A 118 1.85 12.56 -14.72
CA VAL A 118 1.74 12.63 -13.25
C VAL A 118 0.45 11.95 -12.82
N ILE A 119 -0.65 12.17 -13.55
CA ILE A 119 -1.96 11.56 -13.28
C ILE A 119 -2.74 11.46 -14.59
N LEU A 120 -3.65 10.49 -14.68
CA LEU A 120 -4.55 10.34 -15.83
C LEU A 120 -5.70 11.34 -15.79
N ALA A 121 -6.16 11.77 -16.96
CA ALA A 121 -7.25 12.73 -17.09
C ALA A 121 -8.61 12.05 -16.88
N PRO A 122 -9.49 12.60 -16.02
CA PRO A 122 -10.78 11.99 -15.73
C PRO A 122 -11.86 12.37 -16.76
N SER A 123 -11.75 11.88 -18.00
CA SER A 123 -12.69 12.21 -19.09
C SER A 123 -14.15 11.98 -18.74
N ARG A 124 -14.44 10.93 -17.95
CA ARG A 124 -15.79 10.60 -17.49
C ARG A 124 -16.43 11.64 -16.57
N TRP A 125 -15.65 12.56 -15.97
CA TRP A 125 -16.21 13.62 -15.14
C TRP A 125 -16.95 14.69 -15.96
N LEU A 126 -16.65 14.85 -17.25
CA LEU A 126 -17.29 15.87 -18.09
C LEU A 126 -18.79 15.57 -18.32
N GLU A 127 -19.12 14.29 -18.45
CA GLU A 127 -20.46 13.79 -18.77
C GLU A 127 -21.15 13.16 -17.54
N ALA A 128 -20.58 13.35 -16.34
CA ALA A 128 -21.08 12.73 -15.14
C ALA A 128 -22.45 13.29 -14.71
N GLU A 129 -23.23 12.48 -14.00
CA GLU A 129 -24.52 12.89 -13.45
C GLU A 129 -24.38 14.10 -12.49
N PRO A 130 -25.45 14.89 -12.28
CA PRO A 130 -25.43 16.03 -11.36
C PRO A 130 -24.97 15.68 -9.94
N ARG A 131 -25.37 14.51 -9.41
CA ARG A 131 -24.95 14.05 -8.06
C ARG A 131 -23.44 13.84 -7.95
N ILE A 132 -22.81 13.33 -9.00
CA ILE A 132 -21.34 13.16 -9.08
C ILE A 132 -20.66 14.52 -9.05
N HIS A 133 -21.21 15.50 -9.77
CA HIS A 133 -20.69 16.86 -9.79
C HIS A 133 -20.79 17.56 -8.43
N GLU A 134 -21.87 17.35 -7.70
CA GLU A 134 -22.01 17.85 -6.33
C GLU A 134 -20.98 17.23 -5.38
N MET A 135 -20.76 15.92 -5.50
CA MET A 135 -19.75 15.22 -4.71
C MET A 135 -18.33 15.68 -5.06
N LEU A 136 -18.02 15.86 -6.34
CA LEU A 136 -16.75 16.44 -6.81
C LEU A 136 -16.55 17.87 -6.31
N ARG A 137 -17.61 18.69 -6.30
CA ARG A 137 -17.58 20.05 -5.78
C ARG A 137 -17.33 20.06 -4.27
N ALA A 138 -17.97 19.16 -3.52
CA ALA A 138 -17.69 18.99 -2.10
C ALA A 138 -16.24 18.52 -1.86
N PHE A 139 -15.66 17.73 -2.77
CA PHE A 139 -14.31 17.21 -2.64
C PHE A 139 -13.20 18.22 -3.00
N PHE A 140 -13.30 18.83 -4.16
CA PHE A 140 -12.27 19.70 -4.70
C PHE A 140 -12.52 21.20 -4.43
N GLY A 141 -13.76 21.57 -4.13
CA GLY A 141 -14.21 22.96 -4.20
C GLY A 141 -14.36 23.43 -5.66
N PRO A 142 -15.16 24.49 -5.90
CA PRO A 142 -15.46 24.93 -7.27
C PRO A 142 -14.23 25.27 -8.13
N PRO A 143 -13.26 26.11 -7.67
CA PRO A 143 -12.16 26.54 -8.54
C PRO A 143 -11.26 25.40 -9.02
N TYR A 144 -11.11 24.36 -8.19
CA TYR A 144 -10.26 23.22 -8.50
C TYR A 144 -10.99 22.24 -9.43
N LEU A 145 -12.29 22.03 -9.22
CA LEU A 145 -13.12 21.24 -10.13
C LEU A 145 -13.20 21.89 -11.53
N ASP A 146 -13.42 23.19 -11.59
CA ASP A 146 -13.50 23.93 -12.87
C ASP A 146 -12.18 23.82 -13.64
N TRP A 147 -11.05 23.86 -12.94
CA TRP A 147 -9.75 23.61 -13.56
C TRP A 147 -9.63 22.20 -14.13
N TRP A 148 -10.06 21.17 -13.38
CA TRP A 148 -10.04 19.79 -13.86
C TRP A 148 -10.89 19.59 -15.11
N LYS A 149 -12.07 20.20 -15.15
CA LYS A 149 -12.94 20.20 -16.34
C LYS A 149 -12.24 20.84 -17.53
N ALA A 150 -11.73 22.05 -17.37
CA ALA A 150 -11.03 22.76 -18.44
C ALA A 150 -9.77 22.03 -18.94
N TYR A 151 -8.99 21.42 -18.04
CA TYR A 151 -7.84 20.59 -18.39
C TYR A 151 -8.27 19.37 -19.22
N THR A 152 -9.33 18.70 -18.80
CA THR A 152 -9.81 17.46 -19.43
C THR A 152 -10.45 17.74 -20.80
N GLU A 153 -11.23 18.81 -20.94
CA GLU A 153 -11.78 19.26 -22.23
C GLU A 153 -10.70 19.60 -23.25
N ARG A 154 -9.56 20.10 -22.77
CA ARG A 154 -8.45 20.58 -23.62
C ARG A 154 -7.28 19.61 -23.66
N LEU A 155 -7.46 18.35 -23.27
CA LEU A 155 -6.38 17.40 -23.03
C LEU A 155 -5.37 17.30 -24.19
N THR A 156 -5.85 17.37 -25.44
CA THR A 156 -5.01 17.32 -26.65
C THR A 156 -4.16 18.58 -26.90
N ARG A 157 -4.47 19.68 -26.22
CA ARG A 157 -3.81 20.98 -26.35
C ARG A 157 -2.98 21.34 -25.12
N VAL A 158 -2.96 20.50 -24.09
CA VAL A 158 -2.16 20.78 -22.89
C VAL A 158 -0.70 20.48 -23.18
N ASP A 159 0.15 21.42 -22.80
CA ASP A 159 1.60 21.24 -22.89
C ASP A 159 2.04 20.08 -21.97
N PRO A 160 2.68 19.03 -22.52
CA PRO A 160 3.09 17.87 -21.75
C PRO A 160 4.12 18.20 -20.66
N ILE A 161 4.82 19.34 -20.73
CA ILE A 161 5.77 19.77 -19.70
C ILE A 161 5.10 19.86 -18.31
N ASP A 162 3.88 20.38 -18.23
CA ASP A 162 3.21 20.59 -16.93
C ASP A 162 2.62 19.30 -16.34
N ALA A 163 2.31 18.33 -17.21
CA ALA A 163 1.58 17.12 -16.88
C ALA A 163 2.46 15.87 -16.81
N HIS A 164 3.72 15.95 -17.24
CA HIS A 164 4.67 14.84 -17.21
C HIS A 164 5.85 15.10 -16.28
N TRP A 165 6.45 14.02 -15.80
CA TRP A 165 7.64 14.02 -14.95
C TRP A 165 8.55 12.83 -15.23
N LEU A 166 9.78 12.91 -14.77
CA LEU A 166 10.76 11.84 -14.83
C LEU A 166 10.73 11.01 -13.54
N VAL A 167 10.41 9.73 -13.65
CA VAL A 167 10.28 8.84 -12.49
C VAL A 167 10.88 7.48 -12.79
N ARG A 168 11.33 6.78 -11.75
CA ARG A 168 11.63 5.34 -11.83
C ARG A 168 10.33 4.57 -12.07
N ARG A 169 10.39 3.47 -12.80
CA ARG A 169 9.21 2.65 -13.12
C ARG A 169 8.52 2.15 -11.85
N SER A 170 9.29 1.66 -10.88
CA SER A 170 8.77 1.19 -9.59
C SER A 170 8.03 2.30 -8.81
N ALA A 171 8.61 3.51 -8.81
CA ALA A 171 8.03 4.68 -8.15
C ALA A 171 6.75 5.18 -8.84
N ALA A 172 6.72 5.15 -10.17
CA ALA A 172 5.54 5.48 -10.96
C ALA A 172 4.39 4.51 -10.63
N GLU A 173 4.68 3.22 -10.53
CA GLU A 173 3.69 2.19 -10.18
C GLU A 173 3.16 2.36 -8.75
N ALA A 174 4.06 2.53 -7.77
CA ALA A 174 3.68 2.78 -6.39
C ALA A 174 2.81 4.05 -6.25
N TYR A 175 3.15 5.11 -6.99
CA TYR A 175 2.38 6.35 -7.03
C TYR A 175 1.00 6.16 -7.68
N ARG A 176 0.95 5.52 -8.85
CA ARG A 176 -0.30 5.24 -9.57
C ARG A 176 -1.26 4.37 -8.74
N ASN A 177 -0.71 3.44 -7.96
CA ASN A 177 -1.48 2.52 -7.11
C ASN A 177 -1.83 3.12 -5.74
N GLY A 178 -1.56 4.41 -5.51
CA GLY A 178 -1.86 5.11 -4.27
C GLY A 178 -1.01 4.70 -3.06
N VAL A 179 0.04 3.90 -3.25
CA VAL A 179 0.95 3.43 -2.17
C VAL A 179 1.83 4.56 -1.68
N VAL A 180 2.24 5.45 -2.58
CA VAL A 180 3.01 6.64 -2.29
C VAL A 180 2.21 7.88 -2.68
N LYS A 181 2.23 8.89 -1.80
CA LYS A 181 1.70 10.23 -2.08
C LYS A 181 2.72 11.29 -1.72
N LEU A 182 2.60 12.44 -2.38
CA LEU A 182 3.48 13.58 -2.18
C LEU A 182 2.69 14.72 -1.52
N HIS A 183 3.08 15.09 -0.31
CA HIS A 183 2.49 16.23 0.40
C HIS A 183 3.33 17.47 0.18
N ARG A 184 2.76 18.48 -0.48
CA ARG A 184 3.42 19.78 -0.63
C ARG A 184 3.72 20.39 0.75
N LEU A 185 4.97 20.75 0.97
CA LEU A 185 5.39 21.48 2.16
C LEU A 185 5.12 22.98 1.96
N HIS A 186 4.13 23.52 2.67
CA HIS A 186 3.85 24.96 2.61
C HIS A 186 4.90 25.74 3.40
N PRO A 187 5.39 26.91 2.92
CA PRO A 187 4.93 27.68 1.76
C PRO A 187 5.55 27.29 0.41
N SER A 188 6.44 26.29 0.36
CA SER A 188 7.11 25.89 -0.88
C SER A 188 6.14 25.41 -1.95
N MET A 189 6.43 25.81 -3.20
CA MET A 189 5.66 25.42 -4.38
C MET A 189 6.30 24.28 -5.16
N ILE A 190 7.47 23.79 -4.71
CA ILE A 190 8.25 22.74 -5.37
C ILE A 190 8.71 21.66 -4.41
N GLU A 191 8.64 21.88 -3.10
CA GLU A 191 9.10 20.91 -2.11
C GLU A 191 7.93 20.06 -1.61
N TYR A 192 8.13 18.75 -1.63
CA TYR A 192 7.13 17.77 -1.24
C TYR A 192 7.74 16.80 -0.25
N ARG A 193 6.94 16.29 0.69
CA ARG A 193 7.28 15.17 1.54
C ARG A 193 6.68 13.88 0.99
N VAL A 194 7.51 12.85 0.83
CA VAL A 194 7.02 11.50 0.52
C VAL A 194 6.28 10.94 1.73
N ALA A 195 5.06 10.45 1.51
CA ALA A 195 4.30 9.74 2.53
C ALA A 195 3.73 8.43 1.98
N TRP A 196 3.68 7.43 2.84
CA TRP A 196 3.20 6.09 2.54
C TRP A 196 1.73 5.93 2.90
N CYS A 197 0.95 5.34 2.02
CA CYS A 197 -0.42 4.91 2.29
C CYS A 197 -0.42 3.40 2.51
N LEU A 198 -0.11 2.98 3.74
CA LEU A 198 -0.05 1.58 4.15
C LEU A 198 -1.46 1.06 4.47
N ILE A 199 -2.28 0.95 3.43
CA ILE A 199 -3.64 0.39 3.50
C ILE A 199 -3.66 -0.90 2.67
N GLY A 200 -4.11 -1.98 3.31
CA GLY A 200 -3.99 -3.36 2.80
C GLY A 200 -2.61 -3.97 3.06
N THR A 201 -2.28 -5.05 2.36
CA THR A 201 -1.01 -5.79 2.49
C THR A 201 0.12 -5.14 1.68
N VAL A 202 0.45 -3.88 2.00
CA VAL A 202 1.46 -3.11 1.25
C VAL A 202 2.67 -2.80 2.12
N GLU A 203 3.85 -3.13 1.62
CA GLU A 203 5.12 -2.67 2.19
C GLU A 203 5.64 -1.44 1.42
N PRO A 204 6.49 -0.60 2.04
CA PRO A 204 7.22 0.46 1.34
C PRO A 204 8.07 -0.15 0.21
N ALA A 205 7.52 -0.17 -1.00
CA ALA A 205 8.12 -0.88 -2.14
C ALA A 205 9.25 -0.12 -2.82
N ILE A 206 9.44 1.17 -2.48
CA ILE A 206 10.44 2.02 -3.14
C ILE A 206 11.42 2.63 -2.15
N ASP A 207 12.69 2.55 -2.52
CA ASP A 207 13.78 3.12 -1.76
C ASP A 207 13.95 4.60 -2.15
N VAL A 208 13.80 5.50 -1.17
CA VAL A 208 13.76 6.96 -1.35
C VAL A 208 15.04 7.57 -0.78
N ASP A 209 15.73 8.39 -1.59
CA ASP A 209 16.87 9.19 -1.17
C ASP A 209 16.38 10.50 -0.53
N GLY A 210 16.45 10.59 0.79
CA GLY A 210 15.88 11.69 1.57
C GLY A 210 14.35 11.69 1.63
N GLN A 211 13.77 12.57 2.44
CA GLN A 211 12.30 12.64 2.63
C GLN A 211 11.61 13.67 1.71
N TYR A 212 12.40 14.53 1.03
CA TYR A 212 11.90 15.76 0.44
C TYR A 212 12.25 15.92 -1.05
N PRO A 213 11.50 15.29 -1.97
CA PRO A 213 11.64 15.55 -3.40
C PRO A 213 11.36 17.01 -3.76
N LEU A 214 12.20 17.55 -4.65
CA LEU A 214 12.09 18.88 -5.22
C LEU A 214 11.60 18.79 -6.67
N LEU A 215 10.34 19.20 -6.90
CA LEU A 215 9.68 19.24 -8.20
C LEU A 215 9.76 20.65 -8.81
N GLY A 216 10.98 21.16 -8.93
CA GLY A 216 11.31 22.43 -9.58
C GLY A 216 12.18 22.23 -10.83
N ASP A 217 12.61 23.32 -11.43
CA ASP A 217 13.57 23.28 -12.54
C ASP A 217 15.00 23.14 -12.02
N HIS A 218 15.51 21.91 -12.01
CA HIS A 218 16.89 21.60 -11.62
C HIS A 218 17.92 22.16 -12.60
N SER A 219 17.51 22.44 -13.84
CA SER A 219 18.40 22.97 -14.87
C SER A 219 18.59 24.48 -14.79
N ARG A 220 17.81 25.18 -13.96
CA ARG A 220 17.80 26.65 -13.84
C ARG A 220 17.64 27.37 -15.18
N SER A 221 16.97 26.74 -16.13
CA SER A 221 16.81 27.21 -17.51
C SER A 221 15.43 27.84 -17.75
N GLY A 222 14.64 28.02 -16.69
CA GLY A 222 13.30 28.60 -16.77
C GLY A 222 12.24 27.61 -17.25
N ILE A 223 12.49 26.30 -17.16
CA ILE A 223 11.51 25.29 -17.57
C ILE A 223 10.37 25.27 -16.56
N ARG A 224 9.13 25.23 -17.05
CA ARG A 224 7.93 25.23 -16.19
C ARG A 224 7.87 23.95 -15.36
N LYS A 225 7.50 24.11 -14.09
CA LYS A 225 7.33 23.01 -13.14
C LYS A 225 6.03 22.24 -13.39
N VAL A 226 5.97 21.01 -12.88
CA VAL A 226 4.73 20.23 -12.84
C VAL A 226 3.62 21.02 -12.15
N ASP A 227 2.40 20.96 -12.68
CA ASP A 227 1.26 21.58 -12.02
C ASP A 227 0.96 20.86 -10.69
N ALA A 228 1.06 21.62 -9.59
CA ALA A 228 0.86 21.10 -8.24
C ALA A 228 -0.54 20.49 -8.01
N ARG A 229 -1.51 20.82 -8.86
CA ARG A 229 -2.86 20.24 -8.80
C ARG A 229 -2.90 18.76 -9.17
N PHE A 230 -2.05 18.30 -10.09
CA PHE A 230 -1.95 16.86 -10.38
C PHE A 230 -1.50 16.09 -9.16
N ILE A 231 -0.41 16.55 -8.55
CA ILE A 231 0.19 15.94 -7.37
C ILE A 231 -0.77 15.98 -6.19
N GLY A 232 -1.40 17.14 -5.99
CA GLY A 232 -2.40 17.33 -4.95
C GLY A 232 -3.63 16.46 -5.14
N THR A 233 -4.06 16.18 -6.37
CA THR A 233 -5.23 15.32 -6.63
C THR A 233 -4.91 13.87 -6.30
N GLN A 234 -3.78 13.35 -6.79
CA GLN A 234 -3.38 11.99 -6.46
C GLN A 234 -3.20 11.81 -4.94
N ALA A 235 -2.58 12.77 -4.25
CA ALA A 235 -2.33 12.66 -2.83
C ALA A 235 -3.61 12.57 -1.99
N ARG A 236 -4.70 13.21 -2.47
CA ARG A 236 -6.02 13.17 -1.84
C ARG A 236 -6.76 11.87 -2.13
N LEU A 237 -6.62 11.35 -3.34
CA LEU A 237 -7.29 10.13 -3.77
C LEU A 237 -6.56 8.85 -3.34
N ALA A 238 -5.26 8.93 -3.00
CA ALA A 238 -4.41 7.77 -2.71
C ALA A 238 -5.04 6.78 -1.71
N SER A 239 -5.61 7.27 -0.60
CA SER A 239 -6.28 6.40 0.38
C SER A 239 -7.54 5.74 -0.17
N SER A 240 -8.32 6.45 -0.99
CA SER A 240 -9.50 5.89 -1.68
C SER A 240 -9.09 4.83 -2.70
N MET A 241 -7.99 5.05 -3.44
CA MET A 241 -7.43 4.06 -4.36
C MET A 241 -7.05 2.77 -3.63
N ARG A 242 -6.39 2.89 -2.46
CA ARG A 242 -6.02 1.72 -1.65
C ARG A 242 -7.24 0.95 -1.13
N TRP A 243 -8.27 1.63 -0.65
CA TRP A 243 -9.49 0.95 -0.18
C TRP A 243 -10.26 0.25 -1.29
N LEU A 244 -10.25 0.77 -2.53
CA LEU A 244 -10.81 0.04 -3.67
C LEU A 244 -10.00 -1.22 -4.01
N GLU A 245 -8.67 -1.15 -3.90
CA GLU A 245 -7.82 -2.32 -4.10
C GLU A 245 -8.06 -3.38 -3.01
N VAL A 246 -8.18 -2.96 -1.73
CA VAL A 246 -8.57 -3.85 -0.63
C VAL A 246 -9.92 -4.51 -0.91
N LYS A 247 -10.94 -3.72 -1.31
CA LYS A 247 -12.26 -4.24 -1.66
C LYS A 247 -12.16 -5.32 -2.75
N LYS A 248 -11.41 -5.04 -3.82
CA LYS A 248 -11.21 -5.96 -4.92
C LYS A 248 -10.56 -7.26 -4.44
N GLN A 249 -9.48 -7.16 -3.68
CA GLN A 249 -8.75 -8.33 -3.17
C GLN A 249 -9.58 -9.18 -2.21
N ILE A 250 -10.41 -8.57 -1.36
CA ILE A 250 -11.36 -9.31 -0.51
C ILE A 250 -12.33 -10.12 -1.38
N THR A 251 -12.95 -9.49 -2.38
CA THR A 251 -13.85 -10.19 -3.31
C THR A 251 -13.13 -11.30 -4.09
N ASP A 252 -11.91 -11.04 -4.56
CA ASP A 252 -11.10 -12.04 -5.26
C ASP A 252 -10.76 -13.24 -4.33
N ASN A 253 -10.49 -12.99 -3.04
CA ASN A 253 -10.23 -14.03 -2.06
C ASN A 253 -11.49 -14.86 -1.74
N GLU A 254 -12.63 -14.20 -1.51
CA GLU A 254 -13.91 -14.87 -1.26
C GLU A 254 -14.31 -15.78 -2.43
N THR A 255 -14.15 -15.28 -3.67
CA THR A 255 -14.42 -16.08 -4.88
C THR A 255 -13.45 -17.24 -5.02
N ALA A 256 -12.16 -17.05 -4.72
CA ALA A 256 -11.17 -18.12 -4.72
C ALA A 256 -11.47 -19.21 -3.67
N ILE A 257 -11.90 -18.82 -2.46
CA ILE A 257 -12.30 -19.76 -1.40
C ILE A 257 -13.54 -20.54 -1.83
N ALA A 258 -14.57 -19.87 -2.37
CA ALA A 258 -15.78 -20.51 -2.86
C ALA A 258 -15.49 -21.51 -3.98
N GLN A 259 -14.57 -21.19 -4.90
CA GLN A 259 -14.16 -22.07 -6.00
C GLN A 259 -13.26 -23.23 -5.53
N ALA A 260 -12.44 -23.02 -4.50
CA ALA A 260 -11.58 -24.07 -3.96
C ALA A 260 -12.37 -25.15 -3.21
N GLY A 261 -13.61 -24.86 -2.78
CA GLY A 261 -14.39 -25.69 -1.89
C GLY A 261 -13.73 -25.79 -0.51
N ILE A 262 -14.51 -26.05 0.53
CA ILE A 262 -13.99 -26.30 1.89
C ILE A 262 -13.31 -27.67 1.89
N GLN A 263 -12.14 -27.77 1.27
CA GLN A 263 -11.19 -28.82 1.53
C GLN A 263 -9.84 -28.15 1.73
N PRO A 264 -9.28 -28.13 2.95
CA PRO A 264 -7.86 -27.92 3.07
C PRO A 264 -7.23 -28.98 2.19
N SER A 265 -6.54 -28.54 1.14
CA SER A 265 -5.78 -29.44 0.29
C SER A 265 -4.64 -30.01 1.14
N ALA A 266 -4.97 -31.06 1.89
CA ALA A 266 -4.04 -32.10 2.28
C ALA A 266 -3.62 -32.77 0.96
N SER A 267 -2.81 -32.04 0.19
CA SER A 267 -2.09 -32.56 -0.94
C SER A 267 -1.26 -33.71 -0.39
N ARG A 268 -1.70 -34.94 -0.68
CA ARG A 268 -0.88 -36.13 -0.47
C ARG A 268 0.47 -35.82 -1.11
N PRO A 269 1.59 -35.93 -0.37
CA PRO A 269 2.88 -35.55 -0.91
C PRO A 269 3.17 -36.45 -2.11
N GLY A 270 3.14 -35.88 -3.32
CA GLY A 270 3.62 -36.56 -4.51
C GLY A 270 5.07 -37.01 -4.29
N PHE A 271 5.52 -38.01 -5.05
CA PHE A 271 6.86 -38.59 -4.94
C PHE A 271 8.00 -37.55 -4.84
N VAL A 272 7.88 -36.44 -5.57
CA VAL A 272 8.82 -35.30 -5.53
C VAL A 272 8.89 -34.62 -4.15
N SER A 273 7.76 -34.50 -3.45
CA SER A 273 7.70 -33.95 -2.09
C SER A 273 8.38 -34.88 -1.08
N ALA A 274 8.21 -36.20 -1.20
CA ALA A 274 8.85 -37.17 -0.33
C ALA A 274 10.39 -37.15 -0.47
N VAL A 275 10.91 -37.12 -1.69
CA VAL A 275 12.36 -37.00 -1.95
C VAL A 275 12.91 -35.68 -1.40
N PHE A 276 12.18 -34.58 -1.59
CA PHE A 276 12.59 -33.28 -1.05
C PHE A 276 12.61 -33.26 0.50
N GLN A 277 11.66 -33.94 1.15
CA GLN A 277 11.65 -34.08 2.62
C GLN A 277 12.81 -34.94 3.13
N ILE A 278 13.18 -36.01 2.42
CA ILE A 278 14.33 -36.85 2.78
C ILE A 278 15.63 -36.05 2.64
N CYS A 279 15.85 -35.40 1.50
CA CYS A 279 17.01 -34.55 1.27
C CYS A 279 17.11 -33.43 2.33
N ARG A 280 15.99 -32.78 2.66
CA ARG A 280 15.94 -31.76 3.70
C ARG A 280 16.37 -32.31 5.06
N THR A 281 15.89 -33.50 5.41
CA THR A 281 16.25 -34.15 6.67
C THR A 281 17.74 -34.44 6.71
N ILE A 282 18.30 -35.07 5.66
CA ILE A 282 19.74 -35.39 5.58
C ILE A 282 20.59 -34.12 5.69
N ILE A 283 20.25 -33.07 4.94
CA ILE A 283 20.97 -31.78 4.98
C ILE A 283 20.90 -31.17 6.38
N LEU A 284 19.72 -31.18 7.02
CA LEU A 284 19.57 -30.67 8.38
C LEU A 284 20.38 -31.49 9.38
N THR A 285 20.36 -32.82 9.30
CA THR A 285 21.14 -33.69 10.19
C THR A 285 22.63 -33.45 10.03
N ALA A 286 23.13 -33.35 8.79
CA ALA A 286 24.52 -33.01 8.50
C ALA A 286 24.88 -31.61 9.04
N TRP A 287 23.99 -30.64 8.89
CA TRP A 287 24.16 -29.29 9.41
C TRP A 287 24.28 -29.28 10.94
N LEU A 288 23.44 -30.03 11.65
CA LEU A 288 23.44 -30.07 13.12
C LEU A 288 24.71 -30.72 13.71
N VAL A 289 25.42 -31.56 12.95
CA VAL A 289 26.73 -32.12 13.34
C VAL A 289 27.86 -31.09 13.19
N THR A 290 27.64 -30.03 12.41
CA THR A 290 28.65 -29.00 12.16
C THR A 290 29.02 -28.28 13.48
N PRO A 291 30.31 -27.99 13.71
CA PRO A 291 30.77 -27.31 14.91
C PRO A 291 29.99 -26.02 15.22
N HIS A 292 29.77 -25.81 16.52
CA HIS A 292 28.99 -24.69 17.06
C HIS A 292 29.41 -23.32 16.49
N PHE A 293 30.71 -23.03 16.45
CA PHE A 293 31.22 -21.74 15.97
C PHE A 293 30.90 -21.46 14.50
N ILE A 294 30.85 -22.50 13.65
CA ILE A 294 30.49 -22.38 12.24
C ILE A 294 29.01 -22.04 12.14
N ARG A 295 28.14 -22.79 12.82
CA ARG A 295 26.69 -22.56 12.81
C ARG A 295 26.35 -21.15 13.27
N LEU A 296 26.95 -20.70 14.38
CA LEU A 296 26.78 -19.35 14.90
C LEU A 296 27.21 -18.28 13.90
N SER A 297 28.39 -18.44 13.28
CA SER A 297 28.87 -17.52 12.26
C SER A 297 27.92 -17.44 11.06
N THR A 298 27.47 -18.60 10.57
CA THR A 298 26.50 -18.69 9.46
C THR A 298 25.18 -18.01 9.80
N TYR A 299 24.63 -18.21 11.01
CA TYR A 299 23.39 -17.53 11.42
C TYR A 299 23.55 -16.01 11.50
N LYS A 300 24.70 -15.52 11.98
CA LYS A 300 25.01 -14.08 11.98
C LYS A 300 25.12 -13.52 10.56
N VAL A 301 25.74 -14.26 9.63
CA VAL A 301 25.82 -13.88 8.21
C VAL A 301 24.43 -13.88 7.56
N LEU A 302 23.66 -14.95 7.73
CA LEU A 302 22.30 -15.06 7.22
C LEU A 302 21.40 -13.96 7.79
N ARG A 303 21.56 -13.57 9.05
CA ARG A 303 20.83 -12.44 9.65
C ARG A 303 21.14 -11.13 8.94
N ARG A 304 22.41 -10.86 8.60
CA ARG A 304 22.78 -9.66 7.82
C ARG A 304 22.20 -9.70 6.41
N ILE A 305 22.28 -10.84 5.74
CA ILE A 305 21.69 -11.03 4.41
C ILE A 305 20.17 -10.83 4.48
N GLY A 306 19.50 -11.45 5.45
CA GLY A 306 18.07 -11.32 5.69
C GLY A 306 17.64 -9.88 5.99
N HIS A 307 18.42 -9.16 6.80
CA HIS A 307 18.17 -7.74 7.05
C HIS A 307 18.29 -6.88 5.80
N HIS A 308 19.24 -7.19 4.91
CA HIS A 308 19.38 -6.50 3.63
C HIS A 308 18.25 -6.83 2.65
N LEU A 309 17.79 -8.09 2.63
CA LEU A 309 16.74 -8.55 1.70
C LEU A 309 15.32 -8.19 2.14
N TYR A 310 15.05 -8.26 3.45
CA TYR A 310 13.69 -8.20 4.00
C TYR A 310 13.49 -7.08 5.03
N GLY A 311 14.55 -6.35 5.40
CA GLY A 311 14.49 -5.32 6.43
C GLY A 311 14.38 -5.89 7.86
N SER A 312 13.95 -5.04 8.79
CA SER A 312 13.67 -5.42 10.18
C SER A 312 12.26 -6.01 10.33
N THR A 313 12.11 -7.06 11.13
CA THR A 313 10.78 -7.54 11.55
C THR A 313 10.19 -6.64 12.64
N SER A 314 8.92 -6.87 13.01
CA SER A 314 8.23 -6.16 14.09
C SER A 314 8.90 -6.31 15.47
N SER A 315 9.73 -7.33 15.65
CA SER A 315 10.60 -7.50 16.81
C SER A 315 12.07 -7.39 16.40
N LEU A 316 12.87 -6.67 17.19
CA LEU A 316 14.32 -6.57 17.04
C LEU A 316 15.04 -7.91 17.32
N ALA A 317 14.39 -8.76 18.11
CA ALA A 317 14.87 -10.09 18.46
C ALA A 317 14.69 -11.09 17.31
N VAL A 318 13.76 -10.85 16.39
CA VAL A 318 13.45 -11.77 15.28
C VAL A 318 14.07 -11.24 13.99
N SER A 319 14.47 -12.14 13.10
CA SER A 319 15.00 -11.78 11.79
C SER A 319 14.56 -12.81 10.76
N ARG A 320 13.95 -12.34 9.68
CA ARG A 320 13.60 -13.19 8.53
C ARG A 320 14.88 -13.54 7.78
N LEU A 321 15.07 -14.83 7.51
CA LEU A 321 16.20 -15.36 6.77
C LEU A 321 15.75 -15.84 5.38
N PRO A 322 16.69 -16.04 4.44
CA PRO A 322 16.42 -16.75 3.19
C PRO A 322 15.80 -18.14 3.44
N PHE A 323 15.20 -18.72 2.40
CA PHE A 323 14.60 -20.07 2.41
C PHE A 323 13.40 -20.24 3.35
N GLY A 324 12.74 -19.13 3.72
CA GLY A 324 11.59 -19.17 4.62
C GLY A 324 11.96 -19.58 6.04
N LEU A 325 13.18 -19.23 6.48
CA LEU A 325 13.65 -19.45 7.84
C LEU A 325 13.54 -18.17 8.66
N TYR A 326 13.49 -18.32 9.98
CA TYR A 326 13.51 -17.22 10.93
C TYR A 326 14.54 -17.50 12.02
N LEU A 327 15.19 -16.44 12.46
CA LEU A 327 16.14 -16.48 13.57
C LEU A 327 15.62 -15.58 14.68
N LYS A 328 15.49 -16.13 15.88
CA LYS A 328 15.19 -15.35 17.08
C LYS A 328 16.41 -15.34 18.00
N ALA A 329 16.89 -14.16 18.35
CA ALA A 329 17.92 -13.96 19.36
C ALA A 329 17.24 -13.57 20.68
N THR A 330 17.48 -14.33 21.73
CA THR A 330 16.94 -14.07 23.06
C THR A 330 18.03 -14.29 24.11
N ASN A 331 18.05 -13.42 25.12
CA ASN A 331 18.94 -13.54 26.27
C ASN A 331 18.45 -14.61 27.27
N GLU A 332 17.14 -14.83 27.35
CA GLU A 332 16.51 -15.79 28.27
C GLU A 332 15.35 -16.55 27.60
N GLY A 333 15.00 -17.73 28.14
CA GLY A 333 13.76 -18.43 27.79
C GLY A 333 13.73 -19.22 26.47
N ALA A 334 14.84 -19.32 25.73
CA ALA A 334 14.88 -20.05 24.46
C ALA A 334 14.50 -21.53 24.59
N PHE A 335 14.94 -22.20 25.67
CA PHE A 335 14.58 -23.58 25.97
C PHE A 335 13.10 -23.73 26.34
N ASN A 336 12.55 -22.76 27.07
CA ASN A 336 11.12 -22.76 27.41
C ASN A 336 10.26 -22.58 26.15
N GLU A 337 10.66 -21.68 25.25
CA GLU A 337 10.00 -21.49 23.96
C GLU A 337 10.10 -22.73 23.06
N TYR A 338 11.28 -23.36 23.00
CA TYR A 338 11.46 -24.64 22.29
C TYR A 338 10.49 -25.72 22.80
N ASN A 339 10.45 -25.92 24.12
CA ASN A 339 9.57 -26.91 24.73
C ASN A 339 8.09 -26.56 24.51
N ALA A 340 7.73 -25.28 24.65
CA ALA A 340 6.36 -24.80 24.43
C ALA A 340 5.91 -25.04 22.98
N LEU A 341 6.73 -24.69 21.99
CA LEU A 341 6.44 -24.95 20.58
C LEU A 341 6.29 -26.45 20.30
N GLY A 342 7.12 -27.29 20.93
CA GLY A 342 7.02 -28.74 20.84
C GLY A 342 5.70 -29.28 21.41
N LEU A 343 5.26 -28.77 22.56
CA LEU A 343 3.98 -29.13 23.17
C LEU A 343 2.80 -28.69 22.28
N VAL A 344 2.80 -27.45 21.80
CA VAL A 344 1.72 -26.94 20.92
C VAL A 344 1.66 -27.76 19.64
N HIS A 345 2.81 -28.06 19.01
CA HIS A 345 2.85 -28.88 17.80
C HIS A 345 2.29 -30.29 18.03
N LYS A 346 2.53 -30.87 19.22
CA LYS A 346 2.11 -32.23 19.54
C LYS A 346 0.64 -32.33 19.92
N TYR A 347 0.12 -31.34 20.64
CA TYR A 347 -1.20 -31.41 21.28
C TYR A 347 -2.25 -30.54 20.60
N THR A 348 -1.91 -29.77 19.57
CA THR A 348 -2.85 -28.92 18.84
C THR A 348 -2.70 -29.07 17.32
N SER A 349 -3.74 -28.72 16.58
CA SER A 349 -3.71 -28.59 15.12
C SER A 349 -3.17 -27.23 14.66
N VAL A 350 -2.84 -26.33 15.59
CA VAL A 350 -2.40 -24.97 15.29
C VAL A 350 -1.02 -25.02 14.60
N PRO A 351 -0.86 -24.36 13.44
CA PRO A 351 0.43 -24.31 12.78
C PRO A 351 1.41 -23.47 13.61
N VAL A 352 2.49 -24.10 14.06
CA VAL A 352 3.56 -23.43 14.82
C VAL A 352 4.91 -23.54 14.10
N PRO A 353 5.81 -22.55 14.27
CA PRO A 353 7.17 -22.65 13.77
C PRO A 353 7.85 -23.89 14.33
N ARG A 354 8.51 -24.68 13.46
CA ARG A 354 9.35 -25.80 13.88
C ARG A 354 10.74 -25.29 14.18
N VAL A 355 11.21 -25.53 15.40
CA VAL A 355 12.59 -25.26 15.76
C VAL A 355 13.48 -26.27 15.07
N LEU A 356 14.47 -25.77 14.32
CA LEU A 356 15.43 -26.56 13.57
C LEU A 356 16.76 -26.66 14.31
N ASP A 357 17.15 -25.61 15.02
CA ASP A 357 18.41 -25.57 15.76
C ASP A 357 18.36 -24.56 16.92
N LEU A 358 19.21 -24.81 17.93
CA LEU A 358 19.41 -23.95 19.09
C LEU A 358 20.91 -23.79 19.35
N VAL A 359 21.42 -22.56 19.26
CA VAL A 359 22.84 -22.25 19.42
C VAL A 359 23.00 -21.02 20.30
N ALA A 360 23.82 -21.09 21.34
CA ALA A 360 24.07 -19.95 22.24
C ALA A 360 25.47 -19.38 22.09
N ASP A 361 25.63 -18.06 22.19
CA ASP A 361 26.92 -17.42 22.46
C ASP A 361 26.96 -16.86 23.89
N SER A 362 28.01 -16.13 24.24
CA SER A 362 28.19 -15.58 25.59
C SER A 362 27.14 -14.54 25.99
N ARG A 363 26.30 -14.07 25.05
CA ARG A 363 25.32 -13.00 25.26
C ARG A 363 23.90 -13.44 24.91
N ASP A 364 23.73 -14.15 23.81
CA ASP A 364 22.43 -14.48 23.23
C ASP A 364 22.29 -15.96 22.89
N THR A 365 21.09 -16.49 23.07
CA THR A 365 20.66 -17.77 22.49
C THR A 365 19.89 -17.53 21.20
N TYR A 366 20.31 -18.21 20.14
CA TYR A 366 19.74 -18.15 18.81
C TYR A 366 18.86 -19.38 18.57
N LEU A 367 17.59 -19.13 18.29
CA LEU A 367 16.57 -20.11 17.95
C LEU A 367 16.31 -20.03 16.45
N LEU A 368 16.75 -21.04 15.69
CA LEU A 368 16.46 -21.16 14.26
C LEU A 368 15.14 -21.90 14.09
N MET A 369 14.21 -21.31 13.35
CA MET A 369 12.87 -21.88 13.15
C MET A 369 12.40 -21.78 11.70
N THR A 370 11.47 -22.64 11.32
CA THR A 370 10.77 -22.52 10.03
C THR A 370 9.80 -21.34 10.07
N GLY A 371 9.68 -20.63 8.95
CA GLY A 371 8.62 -19.67 8.74
C GLY A 371 7.26 -20.35 8.63
N LEU A 372 6.23 -19.67 9.11
CA LEU A 372 4.85 -20.01 8.82
C LEU A 372 4.45 -19.42 7.46
N ARG A 373 3.49 -20.06 6.80
CA ARG A 373 2.86 -19.50 5.60
C ARG A 373 1.89 -18.39 6.03
N GLY A 374 1.76 -17.37 5.19
CA GLY A 374 0.84 -16.25 5.41
C GLY A 374 1.57 -14.95 5.75
N GLU A 375 0.78 -13.90 5.93
CA GLU A 375 1.25 -12.57 6.33
C GLU A 375 0.94 -12.31 7.81
N PRO A 376 1.79 -11.58 8.55
CA PRO A 376 1.49 -11.14 9.90
C PRO A 376 0.14 -10.41 9.98
N LEU A 377 -0.68 -10.76 10.98
CA LEU A 377 -2.02 -10.16 11.15
C LEU A 377 -1.97 -8.64 11.17
N SER A 378 -0.99 -8.04 11.85
CA SER A 378 -0.81 -6.58 11.91
C SER A 378 -0.64 -5.90 10.54
N ARG A 379 -0.26 -6.65 9.50
CA ARG A 379 -0.14 -6.18 8.11
C ARG A 379 -1.35 -6.51 7.25
N ALA A 380 -2.16 -7.45 7.68
CA ALA A 380 -3.32 -7.94 6.95
C ALA A 380 -4.65 -7.50 7.58
N MET A 381 -4.65 -6.68 8.65
CA MET A 381 -5.89 -6.24 9.32
C MET A 381 -6.88 -5.57 8.36
N ASP A 382 -6.37 -4.75 7.43
CA ASP A 382 -7.22 -4.10 6.44
C ASP A 382 -7.81 -5.07 5.41
N MET A 383 -7.26 -6.28 5.30
CA MET A 383 -7.69 -7.31 4.34
C MET A 383 -8.72 -8.28 4.90
N LEU A 384 -9.06 -8.19 6.19
CA LEU A 384 -10.06 -9.06 6.81
C LEU A 384 -11.46 -8.65 6.35
N SER A 385 -12.17 -9.57 5.71
CA SER A 385 -13.60 -9.41 5.44
C SER A 385 -14.40 -9.43 6.76
N ASP A 386 -15.66 -9.02 6.69
CA ASP A 386 -16.57 -9.15 7.84
C ASP A 386 -16.76 -10.63 8.23
N GLN A 387 -16.76 -11.54 7.24
CA GLN A 387 -16.83 -12.98 7.46
C GLN A 387 -15.58 -13.50 8.19
N ASP A 388 -14.37 -13.10 7.77
CA ASP A 388 -13.13 -13.47 8.46
C ASP A 388 -13.18 -13.03 9.93
N CYS A 389 -13.69 -11.83 10.20
CA CYS A 389 -13.80 -11.29 11.55
C CYS A 389 -14.78 -12.09 12.42
N HIS A 390 -15.90 -12.56 11.84
CA HIS A 390 -16.83 -13.45 12.55
C HIS A 390 -16.16 -14.79 12.90
N GLU A 391 -15.42 -15.39 11.96
CA GLU A 391 -14.71 -16.66 12.18
C GLU A 391 -13.59 -16.58 13.22
N PHE A 392 -13.05 -15.40 13.53
CA PHE A 392 -12.05 -15.22 14.59
C PHE A 392 -12.64 -15.10 16.01
N VAL A 393 -13.92 -14.73 16.12
CA VAL A 393 -14.59 -14.47 17.41
C VAL A 393 -15.31 -15.70 17.93
N ASP A 394 -15.76 -16.57 17.02
CA ASP A 394 -16.32 -17.90 17.31
C ASP A 394 -15.21 -18.95 17.56
#